data_AF-A0A4P6KZ81-F1
#
_entry.id   AF-A0A4P6KZ81-F1
#
_cell.length_a   1.000
_cell.length_b   1.000
_cell.length_c   1.000
_cell.angle_alpha   90.00
_cell.angle_beta   90.00
_cell.angle_gamma   90.00
#
_symmetry.space_group_name_H-M   'P 1'
#
loop_
_entity.id
_entity.type
_entity.pdbx_description
1 polymer ?
#
loop_
_entity_poly.entity_id
_entity_poly.type
_entity_poly.pdbx_seq_one_letter_code
_entity_poly.pdbx_strand_id
1 'polypeptide(L)'
;MNIPTRRAIDTIGDDTEQSRANRLCAEQVEVALVMQEMLGTAAAAHYLHEKSISVDIAVRVLTREGQRRWRSPVNVAAFEAAPAMV
;
A
#
# COMPACT_ATOMS: atom_id res chain seq x y z
N MET A 1 3.00 -33.88 -40.73
CA MET A 1 3.04 -32.39 -40.73
C MET A 1 3.30 -31.99 -39.28
N ASN A 2 4.55 -31.66 -38.94
CA ASN A 2 5.01 -31.44 -37.57
C ASN A 2 4.64 -30.02 -37.12
N ILE A 3 3.86 -29.92 -36.04
CA ILE A 3 3.61 -28.66 -35.33
C ILE A 3 4.84 -28.40 -34.45
N PRO A 4 5.51 -27.24 -34.54
CA PRO A 4 6.64 -26.97 -33.65
C PRO A 4 6.13 -26.71 -32.24
N THR A 5 6.61 -27.53 -31.31
CA THR A 5 6.49 -27.36 -29.86
C THR A 5 7.10 -26.01 -29.46
N ARG A 6 6.24 -25.02 -29.22
CA ARG A 6 6.65 -23.70 -28.75
C ARG A 6 7.06 -23.82 -27.29
N ARG A 7 8.36 -23.65 -27.04
CA ARG A 7 9.02 -23.39 -25.75
C ARG A 7 8.07 -22.87 -24.66
N ALA A 8 7.93 -23.64 -23.60
CA ALA A 8 7.39 -23.18 -22.34
C ALA A 8 8.23 -23.78 -21.21
N ILE A 9 9.30 -23.08 -20.82
CA ILE A 9 9.93 -23.15 -19.49
C ILE A 9 11.06 -22.11 -19.42
N ASP A 10 10.70 -20.83 -19.38
CA ASP A 10 11.59 -19.76 -18.92
C ASP A 10 10.70 -18.68 -18.26
N THR A 11 9.95 -19.06 -17.22
CA THR A 11 9.22 -18.10 -16.36
C THR A 11 8.92 -18.72 -15.01
N ILE A 12 9.97 -19.03 -14.22
CA ILE A 12 9.81 -19.40 -12.80
C ILE A 12 10.49 -18.34 -11.90
N GLY A 13 11.15 -17.33 -12.47
CA GLY A 13 11.89 -16.29 -11.73
C GLY A 13 11.15 -14.98 -11.45
N ASP A 14 10.08 -14.66 -12.18
CA ASP A 14 9.57 -13.28 -12.26
C ASP A 14 8.48 -12.94 -11.22
N ASP A 15 7.66 -13.91 -10.82
CA ASP A 15 6.49 -13.65 -9.95
C ASP A 15 6.89 -13.18 -8.54
N THR A 16 8.05 -13.61 -8.04
CA THR A 16 8.49 -13.29 -6.68
C THR A 16 9.12 -11.90 -6.58
N GLU A 17 9.86 -11.46 -7.60
CA GLU A 17 10.46 -10.13 -7.65
C GLU A 17 9.39 -9.06 -7.84
N GLN A 18 8.46 -9.30 -8.77
CA GLN A 18 7.30 -8.41 -8.97
C GLN A 18 6.44 -8.32 -7.70
N SER A 19 6.19 -9.44 -7.02
CA SER A 19 5.43 -9.44 -5.76
C SER A 19 6.13 -8.68 -4.64
N ARG A 20 7.46 -8.80 -4.53
CA ARG A 20 8.25 -8.04 -3.55
C ARG A 20 8.25 -6.55 -3.88
N ALA A 21 8.44 -6.18 -5.14
CA ALA A 21 8.39 -4.79 -5.59
C ALA A 21 7.02 -4.16 -5.32
N ASN A 22 5.93 -4.90 -5.60
CA ASN A 22 4.57 -4.45 -5.31
C ASN A 22 4.34 -4.25 -3.79
N ARG A 23 4.86 -5.15 -2.96
CA ARG A 23 4.76 -5.03 -1.49
C ARG A 23 5.54 -3.84 -0.95
N LEU A 24 6.77 -3.63 -1.42
CA LEU A 24 7.60 -2.48 -1.04
C LEU A 24 6.93 -1.16 -1.46
N CYS A 25 6.33 -1.12 -2.64
CA CYS A 25 5.57 0.04 -3.12
C CYS A 25 4.35 0.32 -2.21
N ALA A 26 3.60 -0.72 -1.82
CA ALA A 26 2.46 -0.56 -0.91
C ALA A 26 2.86 0.01 0.46
N GLU A 27 3.97 -0.46 1.03
CA GLU A 27 4.48 0.05 2.32
C GLU A 27 4.91 1.52 2.22
N GLN A 28 5.63 1.89 1.16
CA GLN A 28 6.04 3.28 0.92
C GLN A 28 4.84 4.21 0.73
N VAL A 29 3.78 3.74 0.08
CA VAL A 29 2.52 4.48 -0.06
C VAL A 29 1.86 4.72 1.29
N GLU A 30 1.81 3.74 2.19
CA GLU A 30 1.25 3.94 3.54
C GLU A 30 2.05 4.96 4.35
N VAL A 31 3.39 4.91 4.28
CA VAL A 31 4.25 5.90 4.94
C VAL A 31 3.99 7.31 4.40
N ALA A 32 3.87 7.45 3.09
CA ALA A 32 3.58 8.74 2.47
C ALA A 32 2.23 9.31 2.92
N LEU A 33 1.20 8.47 3.07
CA LEU A 33 -0.11 8.91 3.57
C LEU A 33 -0.04 9.38 5.03
N VAL A 34 0.71 8.68 5.89
CA VAL A 34 0.94 9.13 7.28
C VAL A 34 1.73 10.44 7.30
N MET A 35 2.75 10.59 6.45
CA MET A 35 3.48 11.85 6.32
C MET A 35 2.60 12.99 5.82
N GLN A 36 1.67 12.72 4.90
CA GLN A 36 0.73 13.74 4.43
C GLN A 36 -0.17 14.24 5.57
N GLU A 37 -0.65 13.34 6.42
CA GLU A 37 -1.47 13.67 7.59
C GLU A 37 -0.68 14.43 8.65
N MET A 38 0.57 14.06 8.88
CA MET A 38 1.41 14.61 9.95
C MET A 38 2.19 15.88 9.57
N LEU A 39 2.62 15.99 8.31
CA LEU A 39 3.58 17.00 7.82
C LEU A 39 3.07 17.75 6.58
N GLY A 40 1.93 17.33 6.02
CA GLY A 40 1.34 17.92 4.83
C GLY A 40 1.81 17.29 3.52
N THR A 41 1.07 17.60 2.46
CA THR A 41 1.21 16.98 1.14
C THR A 41 2.60 17.17 0.52
N ALA A 42 3.27 18.29 0.77
CA ALA A 42 4.59 18.57 0.22
C ALA A 42 5.66 17.59 0.74
N ALA A 43 5.63 17.26 2.04
CA ALA A 43 6.56 16.31 2.65
C ALA A 43 6.33 14.88 2.12
N ALA A 44 5.07 14.48 1.97
CA ALA A 44 4.70 13.18 1.42
C ALA A 44 5.09 13.03 -0.06
N ALA A 45 4.90 14.09 -0.86
CA ALA A 45 5.33 14.10 -2.26
C ALA A 45 6.86 13.99 -2.38
N HIS A 46 7.61 14.68 -1.53
CA HIS A 46 9.06 14.58 -1.47
C HIS A 46 9.52 13.15 -1.13
N TYR A 47 8.90 12.52 -0.14
CA TYR A 47 9.21 11.14 0.25
C TYR A 47 8.97 10.14 -0.91
N LEU A 48 7.84 10.24 -1.60
CA LEU A 48 7.53 9.37 -2.74
C LEU A 48 8.52 9.57 -3.89
N HIS A 49 8.94 10.82 -4.13
CA HIS A 49 9.95 11.14 -5.10
C HIS A 49 11.32 10.53 -4.75
N GLU A 50 11.77 10.62 -3.50
CA GLU A 50 13.01 9.98 -3.03
C GLU A 50 12.98 8.45 -3.18
N LYS A 51 11.79 7.83 -3.02
CA LYS A 51 11.60 6.39 -3.23
C LYS A 51 11.42 5.99 -4.69
N SER A 52 11.61 6.92 -5.62
CA SER A 52 11.46 6.69 -7.07
C SER A 52 10.06 6.17 -7.45
N ILE A 53 9.05 6.52 -6.66
CA ILE A 53 7.66 6.21 -7.03
C ILE A 53 7.22 7.20 -8.11
N SER A 54 6.66 6.66 -9.19
CA SER A 54 6.19 7.48 -10.33
C SER A 54 5.22 8.58 -9.88
N VAL A 55 5.32 9.74 -10.52
CA VAL A 55 4.45 10.90 -10.24
C VAL A 55 2.97 10.53 -10.38
N ASP A 56 2.59 9.69 -11.35
CA ASP A 56 1.21 9.22 -11.50
C ASP A 56 0.68 8.44 -10.30
N ILE A 57 1.53 7.64 -9.64
CA ILE A 57 1.16 6.94 -8.40
C ILE A 57 1.11 7.95 -7.26
N ALA A 58 2.11 8.83 -7.15
CA ALA A 58 2.16 9.81 -6.08
C ALA A 58 0.96 10.75 -6.08
N VAL A 59 0.57 11.28 -7.26
CA VAL A 59 -0.65 12.06 -7.42
C VAL A 59 -1.85 11.24 -6.99
N ARG A 60 -2.03 10.02 -7.51
CA ARG A 60 -3.17 9.16 -7.14
C ARG A 60 -3.26 8.85 -5.65
N VAL A 61 -2.13 8.69 -4.97
CA VAL A 61 -2.10 8.41 -3.52
C VAL A 61 -2.46 9.66 -2.73
N LEU A 62 -1.83 10.80 -3.06
CA LEU A 62 -1.94 12.02 -2.28
C LEU A 62 -3.24 12.81 -2.54
N THR A 63 -3.84 12.66 -3.72
CA THR A 63 -5.10 13.33 -4.07
C THR A 63 -6.34 12.51 -3.75
N ARG A 64 -6.21 11.26 -3.30
CA ARG A 64 -7.36 10.42 -2.93
C ARG A 64 -7.85 10.80 -1.54
N GLU A 65 -8.47 11.97 -1.45
CA GLU A 65 -9.18 12.38 -0.25
C GLU A 65 -10.29 11.35 0.08
N GLY A 66 -10.22 10.75 1.26
CA GLY A 66 -11.42 10.19 1.90
C GLY A 66 -11.89 8.79 1.50
N GLN A 67 -11.22 8.04 0.62
CA GLN A 67 -11.54 6.60 0.44
C GLN A 67 -10.79 5.66 1.39
N ARG A 68 -10.12 6.20 2.42
CA ARG A 68 -10.03 5.47 3.69
C ARG A 68 -11.45 5.44 4.26
N ARG A 69 -12.26 4.47 3.79
CA ARG A 69 -13.25 3.83 4.65
C ARG A 69 -12.44 3.30 5.83
N TRP A 70 -12.19 4.17 6.81
CA TRP A 70 -11.86 3.73 8.13
C TRP A 70 -12.90 2.67 8.42
N ARG A 71 -12.44 1.41 8.51
CA ARG A 71 -13.14 0.42 9.31
C ARG A 71 -13.57 1.19 10.55
N SER A 72 -14.88 1.16 10.82
CA SER A 72 -15.54 1.77 11.97
C SER A 72 -14.54 2.04 13.08
N PRO A 73 -14.50 3.25 13.68
CA PRO A 73 -13.63 3.49 14.82
C PRO A 73 -13.80 2.30 15.76
N VAL A 74 -12.69 1.60 16.03
CA VAL A 74 -12.69 0.55 17.05
C VAL A 74 -13.21 1.25 18.28
N ASN A 75 -14.42 0.90 18.71
CA ASN A 75 -15.05 1.57 19.83
C ASN A 75 -14.33 1.09 21.09
N VAL A 76 -13.25 1.78 21.45
CA VAL A 76 -12.41 1.47 22.62
C VAL A 76 -13.23 1.55 23.92
N ALA A 77 -14.36 2.25 23.92
CA ALA A 77 -15.29 2.30 25.06
C ALA A 77 -16.04 0.97 25.30
N ALA A 78 -16.06 0.04 24.33
CA ALA A 78 -16.70 -1.26 24.50
C ALA A 78 -15.88 -2.22 25.39
N PHE A 79 -14.59 -1.95 25.62
CA PHE A 79 -13.74 -2.82 26.44
C PHE A 79 -13.85 -2.52 27.95
N GLU A 80 -14.31 -1.32 28.34
CA GLU A 80 -14.38 -0.87 29.75
C GLU A 80 -15.79 -1.00 30.36
N ALA A 81 -16.56 -1.99 29.92
CA ALA A 81 -17.86 -2.32 30.52
C ALA A 81 -17.90 -3.80 30.93
N ALA A 82 -16.85 -4.27 31.61
CA ALA A 82 -16.94 -5.47 32.41
C ALA A 82 -17.53 -5.08 33.78
N PRO A 83 -18.75 -5.51 34.15
CA PRO A 83 -19.23 -5.32 35.50
C PRO A 83 -18.33 -6.09 36.46
N ALA A 84 -17.83 -5.42 37.50
CA ALA A 84 -17.23 -6.06 38.65
C ALA A 84 -18.24 -7.09 39.20
N MET A 85 -17.92 -8.36 39.05
CA MET A 85 -18.73 -9.46 39.53
C MET A 85 -18.05 -10.06 40.77
N VAL A 86 -18.76 -9.89 41.89
CA VAL A 86 -18.57 -10.46 43.25
C VAL A 86 -17.60 -9.74 44.17
#